data_AF-A0A945N934-F1
#
_entry.id   AF-A0A945N934-F1
#
_cell.length_a   1.000
_cell.length_b   1.000
_cell.length_c   1.000
_cell.angle_alpha   90.00
_cell.angle_beta   90.00
_cell.angle_gamma   90.00
#
_symmetry.space_group_name_H-M   'P 1'
#
loop_
_entity.id
_entity.type
_entity.pdbx_description
1 polymer ?
#
loop_
_entity_poly.entity_id
_entity_poly.type
_entity_poly.pdbx_seq_one_letter_code
_entity_poly.pdbx_strand_id
1 'polypeptide(L)'
;ATIFAEMGLFAFTTLLLGRYGPEVVAAHNISMNINAVLFMPPMALGMAATIRIGYRIGEGQAVEARSTAGIAIFSSLLLAIFGALLIYLFRDPMIQLYTQENNVVQLARQLLMFVVFFLIFDATQSTAIGTLRGYKDTQVPMKIALVSYWVIGLPLGCTLGFGWLAPPLEVYGFWIGLAAGVGCASILLCYRLFRLSGDPVLIRSLSATADPEPAP
;
A
#
# COMPACT_ATOMS: atom_id res chain seq x y z
N ALA A 1 -8.81 -1.10 -11.94
CA ALA A 1 -7.46 -0.97 -12.51
C ALA A 1 -6.37 -1.00 -11.43
N THR A 2 -6.33 -0.06 -10.47
CA THR A 2 -5.30 -0.05 -9.41
C THR A 2 -5.24 -1.34 -8.59
N ILE A 3 -6.38 -1.81 -8.06
CA ILE A 3 -6.46 -3.07 -7.29
C ILE A 3 -6.05 -4.28 -8.14
N PHE A 4 -6.37 -4.28 -9.44
CA PHE A 4 -5.98 -5.34 -10.35
C PHE A 4 -4.46 -5.38 -10.56
N ALA A 5 -3.82 -4.22 -10.71
CA ALA A 5 -2.37 -4.14 -10.86
C ALA A 5 -1.61 -4.59 -9.61
N GLU A 6 -2.17 -4.32 -8.43
CA GLU A 6 -1.62 -4.71 -7.13
C GLU A 6 -1.79 -6.21 -6.87
N MET A 7 -3.00 -6.74 -7.03
CA MET A 7 -3.28 -8.17 -6.89
C MET A 7 -2.53 -9.00 -7.95
N GLY A 8 -2.39 -8.47 -9.16
CA GLY A 8 -1.59 -9.08 -10.23
C GLY A 8 -0.11 -9.16 -9.87
N LEU A 9 0.46 -8.11 -9.26
CA LEU A 9 1.85 -8.12 -8.79
C LEU A 9 2.06 -9.19 -7.72
N PHE A 10 1.16 -9.28 -6.73
CA PHE A 10 1.26 -10.29 -5.68
C PHE A 10 1.14 -11.70 -6.25
N ALA A 11 0.15 -11.96 -7.10
CA ALA A 11 -0.02 -13.26 -7.74
C ALA A 11 1.21 -13.66 -8.58
N PHE A 12 1.76 -12.72 -9.34
CA PHE A 12 2.95 -12.95 -10.15
C PHE A 12 4.19 -13.21 -9.27
N THR A 13 4.35 -12.46 -8.18
CA THR A 13 5.44 -12.69 -7.20
C THR A 13 5.33 -14.07 -6.57
N THR A 14 4.13 -14.50 -6.18
CA THR A 14 3.90 -15.85 -5.64
C THR A 14 4.26 -16.94 -6.66
N LEU A 15 3.93 -16.75 -7.95
CA LEU A 15 4.33 -17.68 -9.01
C LEU A 15 5.85 -17.76 -9.15
N LEU A 16 6.56 -16.63 -9.10
CA LEU A 16 8.03 -16.61 -9.15
C LEU A 16 8.66 -17.28 -7.92
N LEU A 17 8.06 -17.09 -6.75
CA LEU A 17 8.48 -17.72 -5.50
C LEU A 17 8.29 -19.24 -5.52
N GLY A 18 7.36 -19.75 -6.35
CA GLY A 18 7.12 -21.18 -6.52
C GLY A 18 8.35 -21.99 -6.92
N ARG A 19 9.35 -21.38 -7.57
CA ARG A 19 10.61 -22.07 -7.91
C ARG A 19 11.47 -22.41 -6.68
N TYR A 20 11.29 -21.68 -5.57
CA TYR A 20 12.09 -21.85 -4.35
C TYR A 20 11.47 -22.86 -3.37
N GLY A 21 10.39 -23.53 -3.77
CA GLY A 21 9.79 -24.63 -3.04
C GLY A 21 8.50 -24.27 -2.30
N PRO A 22 7.73 -25.29 -1.86
CA PRO A 22 6.42 -25.10 -1.25
C PRO A 22 6.50 -24.41 0.12
N GLU A 23 7.57 -24.63 0.89
CA GLU A 23 7.76 -24.00 2.20
C GLU A 23 7.86 -22.47 2.10
N VAL A 24 8.56 -21.97 1.07
CA VAL A 24 8.70 -20.55 0.76
C VAL A 24 7.36 -19.91 0.43
N VAL A 25 6.59 -20.56 -0.44
CA VAL A 25 5.27 -20.07 -0.85
C VAL A 25 4.31 -20.05 0.34
N ALA A 26 4.34 -21.10 1.18
CA ALA A 26 3.54 -21.16 2.40
C ALA A 26 3.89 -20.01 3.35
N ALA A 27 5.19 -19.79 3.63
CA ALA A 27 5.64 -18.71 4.50
C ALA A 27 5.22 -17.33 3.95
N HIS A 28 5.40 -17.09 2.66
CA HIS A 28 4.97 -15.84 2.01
C HIS A 28 3.45 -15.61 2.15
N ASN A 29 2.64 -16.64 1.88
CA ASN A 29 1.19 -16.53 2.00
C ASN A 29 0.74 -16.28 3.45
N ILE A 30 1.36 -16.93 4.44
CA ILE A 30 1.07 -16.67 5.86
C ILE A 30 1.38 -15.21 6.20
N SER A 31 2.56 -14.72 5.83
CA SER A 31 2.96 -13.33 6.06
C SER A 31 2.02 -12.33 5.38
N MET A 32 1.61 -12.58 4.14
CA MET A 32 0.66 -11.72 3.40
C MET A 32 -0.73 -11.73 4.02
N ASN A 33 -1.23 -12.87 4.52
CA ASN A 33 -2.52 -12.93 5.20
C ASN A 33 -2.49 -12.14 6.52
N ILE A 34 -1.42 -12.28 7.31
CA ILE A 34 -1.26 -11.50 8.55
C ILE A 34 -1.21 -9.99 8.23
N ASN A 35 -0.46 -9.59 7.19
CA ASN A 35 -0.45 -8.19 6.72
C ASN A 35 -1.86 -7.71 6.36
N ALA A 36 -2.60 -8.49 5.57
CA ALA A 36 -3.92 -8.11 5.09
C ALA A 36 -4.91 -7.85 6.24
N VAL A 37 -4.91 -8.70 7.27
CA VAL A 37 -5.78 -8.52 8.46
C VAL A 37 -5.48 -7.20 9.18
N LEU A 38 -4.20 -6.89 9.37
CA LEU A 38 -3.79 -5.67 10.09
C LEU A 38 -3.84 -4.40 9.23
N PHE A 39 -3.90 -4.55 7.91
CA PHE A 39 -4.10 -3.46 6.96
C PHE A 39 -5.57 -3.04 6.82
N MET A 40 -6.54 -3.87 7.22
CA MET A 40 -7.97 -3.53 7.11
C MET A 40 -8.37 -2.24 7.85
N PRO A 41 -7.93 -1.96 9.09
CA PRO A 41 -8.30 -0.72 9.78
C PRO A 41 -7.78 0.55 9.08
N PRO A 42 -6.50 0.65 8.65
CA PRO A 42 -6.04 1.75 7.80
C PRO A 42 -6.82 1.89 6.49
N MET A 43 -7.14 0.77 5.82
CA MET A 43 -7.93 0.78 4.60
C MET A 43 -9.34 1.36 4.82
N ALA A 44 -10.01 0.95 5.90
CA ALA A 44 -11.32 1.48 6.28
C ALA A 44 -11.26 2.99 6.56
N LEU A 45 -10.20 3.45 7.22
CA LEU A 45 -9.97 4.87 7.46
C LEU A 45 -9.77 5.65 6.15
N GLY A 46 -9.04 5.11 5.18
CA GLY A 46 -8.90 5.70 3.85
C GLY A 46 -10.24 5.85 3.12
N MET A 47 -11.13 4.86 3.24
CA MET A 47 -12.50 4.94 2.70
C MET A 47 -13.34 6.01 3.41
N ALA A 48 -13.28 6.08 4.73
CA ALA A 48 -13.97 7.12 5.50
C ALA A 48 -13.45 8.54 5.15
N ALA A 49 -12.14 8.69 4.97
CA ALA A 49 -11.52 9.94 4.54
C ALA A 49 -11.99 10.36 3.14
N THR A 50 -12.14 9.40 2.21
CA THR A 50 -12.67 9.64 0.86
C THR A 50 -14.03 10.35 0.93
N ILE A 51 -14.96 9.82 1.73
CA ILE A 51 -16.33 10.35 1.86
C ILE A 51 -16.31 11.74 2.50
N ARG A 52 -15.59 11.90 3.62
CA ARG A 52 -15.57 13.16 4.38
C ARG A 52 -14.91 14.30 3.59
N ILE A 53 -13.85 14.00 2.84
CA ILE A 53 -13.18 14.98 1.99
C ILE A 53 -14.06 15.33 0.79
N GLY A 54 -14.68 14.33 0.15
CA GLY A 54 -15.61 14.57 -0.95
C GLY A 54 -16.76 15.48 -0.55
N TYR A 55 -17.31 15.28 0.66
CA TYR A 55 -18.34 16.14 1.22
C TYR A 55 -17.86 17.59 1.42
N ARG A 56 -16.71 17.80 2.08
CA ARG A 56 -16.14 19.14 2.31
C ARG A 56 -15.78 19.89 1.04
N ILE A 57 -15.28 19.16 0.03
CA ILE A 57 -15.00 19.74 -1.29
C ILE A 57 -16.31 20.14 -2.00
N GLY A 58 -17.38 19.34 -1.86
CA GLY A 58 -18.71 19.68 -2.34
C GLY A 58 -19.29 20.95 -1.71
N GLU A 59 -19.00 21.21 -0.44
CA GLU A 59 -19.38 22.45 0.28
C GLU A 59 -18.46 23.65 -0.04
N GLY A 60 -17.45 23.49 -0.90
CA GLY A 60 -16.47 24.54 -1.19
C GLY A 60 -15.45 24.80 -0.07
N GLN A 61 -15.40 23.96 0.96
CA GLN A 61 -14.55 24.10 2.15
C GLN A 61 -13.18 23.42 1.95
N ALA A 62 -12.38 23.93 1.02
CA ALA A 62 -11.08 23.33 0.67
C ALA A 62 -10.06 23.29 1.83
N VAL A 63 -10.10 24.28 2.74
CA VAL A 63 -9.21 24.32 3.91
C VAL A 63 -9.53 23.20 4.89
N GLU A 64 -10.83 22.94 5.14
CA GLU A 64 -11.26 21.86 6.02
C GLU A 64 -11.00 20.49 5.41
N ALA A 65 -11.13 20.37 4.09
CA ALA A 65 -10.75 19.16 3.36
C ALA A 65 -9.25 18.85 3.51
N ARG A 66 -8.38 19.87 3.47
CA ARG A 66 -6.93 19.71 3.70
C ARG A 66 -6.63 19.25 5.14
N SER A 67 -7.28 19.85 6.13
CA SER A 67 -7.14 19.44 7.54
C SER A 67 -7.58 17.99 7.73
N THR A 68 -8.72 17.60 7.16
CA THR A 68 -9.25 16.23 7.20
C THR A 68 -8.28 15.24 6.56
N ALA A 69 -7.66 15.59 5.42
CA ALA A 69 -6.64 14.78 4.77
C ALA A 69 -5.41 14.55 5.66
N GLY A 70 -4.93 15.60 6.34
CA GLY A 70 -3.82 15.50 7.29
C GLY A 70 -4.13 14.57 8.46
N ILE A 71 -5.33 14.72 9.05
CA ILE A 71 -5.79 13.88 10.17
C ILE A 71 -5.92 12.42 9.73
N ALA A 72 -6.42 12.16 8.51
CA ALA A 72 -6.55 10.81 7.97
C ALA A 72 -5.19 10.13 7.82
N ILE A 73 -4.21 10.81 7.21
CA ILE A 73 -2.84 10.27 7.05
C ILE A 73 -2.19 10.03 8.42
N PHE A 74 -2.31 10.99 9.35
CA PHE A 74 -1.72 10.85 10.69
C PHE A 74 -2.35 9.70 11.47
N SER A 75 -3.69 9.60 11.46
CA SER A 75 -4.42 8.51 12.13
C SER A 75 -4.09 7.15 11.51
N SER A 76 -3.92 7.10 10.18
CA SER A 76 -3.51 5.87 9.48
C SER A 76 -2.10 5.43 9.88
N LEU A 77 -1.17 6.38 9.99
CA LEU A 77 0.18 6.09 10.44
C LEU A 77 0.21 5.55 11.87
N LEU A 78 -0.60 6.11 12.78
CA LEU A 78 -0.73 5.60 14.15
C LEU A 78 -1.28 4.17 14.17
N LEU A 79 -2.33 3.88 13.39
CA LEU A 79 -2.88 2.53 13.26
C LEU A 79 -1.86 1.56 12.67
N ALA A 80 -1.07 1.99 11.69
CA ALA A 80 -0.04 1.17 11.07
C ALA A 80 1.11 0.87 12.05
N ILE A 81 1.56 1.86 12.82
CA ILE A 81 2.57 1.66 13.88
C ILE A 81 2.05 0.71 14.96
N PHE A 82 0.79 0.86 15.36
CA PHE A 82 0.16 -0.05 16.31
C PHE A 82 0.06 -1.48 15.77
N GLY A 83 -0.37 -1.65 14.51
CA GLY A 83 -0.40 -2.94 13.83
C GLY A 83 0.98 -3.57 13.69
N ALA A 84 1.99 -2.75 13.34
CA ALA A 84 3.39 -3.18 13.22
C ALA A 84 3.95 -3.64 14.57
N LEU A 85 3.62 -2.94 15.66
CA LEU A 85 3.98 -3.34 17.02
C LEU A 85 3.31 -4.66 17.43
N LEU A 86 2.03 -4.84 17.07
CA LEU A 86 1.31 -6.10 17.27
C LEU A 86 1.99 -7.26 16.55
N ILE A 87 2.37 -7.11 15.28
CA ILE A 87 3.13 -8.13 14.54
C ILE A 87 4.45 -8.42 15.24
N TYR A 88 5.20 -7.39 15.61
CA TYR A 88 6.51 -7.56 16.21
C TYR A 88 6.45 -8.34 17.53
N LEU A 89 5.47 -8.04 18.39
CA LEU A 89 5.29 -8.70 19.69
C LEU A 89 4.66 -10.10 19.58
N PHE A 90 3.69 -10.28 18.67
CA PHE A 90 2.87 -11.49 18.58
C PHE A 90 3.15 -12.33 17.32
N ARG A 91 4.27 -12.12 16.62
CA ARG A 91 4.63 -12.87 15.41
C ARG A 91 4.59 -14.39 15.60
N ASP A 92 5.14 -14.89 16.70
CA ASP A 92 5.28 -16.33 16.94
C ASP A 92 3.90 -17.01 17.13
N PRO A 93 3.00 -16.53 18.01
CA PRO A 93 1.65 -17.10 18.13
C PRO A 93 0.80 -16.88 16.88
N MET A 94 0.98 -15.77 16.15
CA MET A 94 0.26 -15.53 14.89
C MET A 94 0.63 -16.55 13.81
N ILE A 95 1.92 -16.90 13.67
CA ILE A 95 2.37 -17.90 12.70
C ILE A 95 1.90 -19.30 13.10
N GLN A 96 1.96 -19.65 14.39
CA GLN A 96 1.56 -20.96 14.91
C GLN A 96 0.07 -21.26 14.70
N LEU A 97 -0.77 -20.24 14.48
CA LEU A 97 -2.16 -20.42 14.09
C LEU A 97 -2.32 -21.02 12.69
N TYR A 98 -1.36 -20.78 11.79
CA TYR A 98 -1.40 -21.26 10.41
C TYR A 98 -0.67 -22.59 10.22
N THR A 99 0.45 -22.81 10.91
CA THR A 99 1.27 -24.01 10.72
C THR A 99 2.11 -24.34 11.95
N GLN A 100 2.40 -25.62 12.12
CA GLN A 100 3.31 -26.15 13.15
C GLN A 100 4.63 -26.66 12.54
N GLU A 101 4.80 -26.57 11.22
CA GLU A 101 6.01 -27.02 10.53
C GLU A 101 7.18 -26.06 10.77
N ASN A 102 8.22 -26.53 11.46
CA ASN A 102 9.33 -25.70 11.94
C ASN A 102 10.03 -24.91 10.83
N ASN A 103 10.21 -25.49 9.64
CA ASN A 103 10.86 -24.81 8.51
C ASN A 103 10.05 -23.60 8.04
N VAL A 104 8.73 -23.75 7.90
CA VAL A 104 7.82 -22.69 7.47
C VAL A 104 7.72 -21.61 8.55
N VAL A 105 7.67 -22.01 9.83
CA VAL A 105 7.61 -21.07 10.96
C VAL A 105 8.84 -20.16 10.99
N GLN A 106 10.04 -20.72 10.84
CA GLN A 106 11.28 -19.94 10.85
C GLN A 106 11.33 -18.92 9.72
N LEU A 107 10.97 -19.35 8.50
CA LEU A 107 10.94 -18.46 7.34
C LEU A 107 9.87 -17.37 7.49
N ALA A 108 8.65 -17.73 7.89
CA ALA A 108 7.57 -16.77 8.12
C ALA A 108 7.94 -15.73 9.18
N ARG A 109 8.67 -16.12 10.23
CA ARG A 109 9.16 -15.22 11.28
C ARG A 109 10.10 -14.15 10.72
N GLN A 110 10.97 -14.53 9.79
CA GLN A 110 11.88 -13.61 9.12
C GLN A 110 11.12 -12.69 8.16
N LEU A 111 10.15 -13.23 7.41
CA LEU A 111 9.32 -12.43 6.49
C LEU A 111 8.42 -11.42 7.22
N LEU A 112 7.89 -11.77 8.41
CA LEU A 112 7.11 -10.84 9.21
C LEU A 112 7.90 -9.59 9.64
N MET A 113 9.23 -9.67 9.75
CA MET A 113 10.04 -8.47 9.99
C MET A 113 9.96 -7.49 8.82
N PHE A 114 9.86 -7.98 7.57
CA PHE A 114 9.61 -7.13 6.41
C PHE A 114 8.19 -6.57 6.44
N VAL A 115 7.21 -7.38 6.86
CA VAL A 115 5.80 -6.95 6.98
C VAL A 115 5.65 -5.75 7.92
N VAL A 116 6.37 -5.71 9.05
CA VAL A 116 6.34 -4.59 10.00
C VAL A 116 6.63 -3.25 9.31
N PHE A 117 7.65 -3.20 8.44
CA PHE A 117 7.97 -1.98 7.68
C PHE A 117 7.02 -1.76 6.51
N PHE A 118 6.66 -2.84 5.81
CA PHE A 118 5.75 -2.82 4.67
C PHE A 118 4.39 -2.22 5.05
N LEU A 119 3.84 -2.61 6.20
CA LEU A 119 2.54 -2.18 6.71
C LEU A 119 2.44 -0.65 6.84
N ILE A 120 3.53 0.01 7.23
CA ILE A 120 3.56 1.48 7.38
C ILE A 120 3.40 2.16 6.03
N PHE A 121 4.15 1.70 5.01
CA PHE A 121 4.07 2.25 3.67
C PHE A 121 2.73 1.96 3.02
N ASP A 122 2.23 0.73 3.19
CA ASP A 122 0.97 0.24 2.63
C ASP A 122 -0.23 1.01 3.19
N ALA A 123 -0.32 1.14 4.53
CA ALA A 123 -1.35 1.93 5.20
C ALA A 123 -1.36 3.41 4.73
N THR A 124 -0.18 4.03 4.67
CA THR A 124 -0.02 5.42 4.22
C THR A 124 -0.46 5.58 2.77
N GLN A 125 -0.02 4.67 1.90
CA GLN A 125 -0.33 4.70 0.47
C GLN A 125 -1.83 4.52 0.23
N SER A 126 -2.45 3.51 0.82
CA SER A 126 -3.89 3.23 0.72
C SER A 126 -4.73 4.42 1.19
N THR A 127 -4.33 5.04 2.30
CA THR A 127 -5.02 6.22 2.84
C THR A 127 -4.86 7.44 1.92
N ALA A 128 -3.68 7.64 1.35
CA ALA A 128 -3.44 8.70 0.37
C ALA A 128 -4.28 8.49 -0.90
N ILE A 129 -4.42 7.26 -1.39
CA ILE A 129 -5.27 6.93 -2.53
C ILE A 129 -6.74 7.24 -2.22
N GLY A 130 -7.24 6.85 -1.04
CA GLY A 130 -8.61 7.18 -0.61
C GLY A 130 -8.84 8.68 -0.51
N THR A 131 -7.88 9.39 0.09
CA THR A 131 -7.93 10.83 0.26
C THR A 131 -7.94 11.56 -1.09
N LEU A 132 -7.05 11.18 -2.03
CA LEU A 132 -7.02 11.72 -3.40
C LEU A 132 -8.32 11.45 -4.16
N ARG A 133 -8.91 10.26 -3.97
CA ARG A 133 -10.23 9.93 -4.52
C ARG A 133 -11.33 10.85 -3.98
N GLY A 134 -11.22 11.30 -2.72
CA GLY A 134 -12.12 12.31 -2.15
C GLY A 134 -12.01 13.67 -2.85
N TYR A 135 -10.83 14.03 -3.34
CA TYR A 135 -10.62 15.21 -4.21
C TYR A 135 -10.99 14.98 -5.67
N LYS A 136 -11.61 13.83 -6.01
CA LYS A 136 -11.92 13.37 -7.36
C LYS A 136 -10.68 13.09 -8.24
N ASP A 137 -9.47 13.05 -7.65
CA ASP A 137 -8.25 12.64 -8.37
C ASP A 137 -8.10 11.11 -8.32
N THR A 138 -8.44 10.43 -9.41
CA THR A 138 -8.37 8.95 -9.51
C THR A 138 -7.40 8.45 -10.56
N GLN A 139 -7.13 9.26 -11.60
CA GLN A 139 -6.27 8.89 -12.72
C GLN A 139 -4.78 8.95 -12.35
N VAL A 140 -4.36 9.99 -11.62
CA VAL A 140 -2.95 10.16 -11.24
C VAL A 140 -2.52 9.09 -10.24
N PRO A 141 -3.30 8.79 -9.17
CA PRO A 141 -2.95 7.72 -8.24
C PRO A 141 -2.78 6.35 -8.92
N MET A 142 -3.66 6.04 -9.88
CA MET A 142 -3.60 4.79 -10.64
C MET A 142 -2.29 4.66 -11.42
N LYS A 143 -1.86 5.72 -12.13
CA LYS A 143 -0.61 5.72 -12.89
C LYS A 143 0.61 5.58 -11.97
N ILE A 144 0.61 6.29 -10.84
CA ILE A 144 1.69 6.21 -9.84
C ILE A 144 1.82 4.78 -9.31
N ALA A 145 0.71 4.16 -8.90
CA ALA A 145 0.72 2.80 -8.38
C ALA A 145 1.21 1.79 -9.43
N LEU A 146 0.72 1.89 -10.67
CA LEU A 146 1.14 0.99 -11.76
C LEU A 146 2.65 1.08 -12.01
N VAL A 147 3.19 2.29 -12.15
CA VAL A 147 4.62 2.50 -12.39
C VAL A 147 5.46 2.02 -11.20
N SER A 148 5.07 2.38 -9.98
CA SER A 148 5.83 2.02 -8.79
C SER A 148 5.89 0.51 -8.58
N TYR A 149 4.80 -0.20 -8.84
CA TYR A 149 4.73 -1.65 -8.66
C TYR A 149 5.42 -2.42 -9.78
N TRP A 150 5.15 -2.06 -11.04
CA TRP A 150 5.59 -2.85 -12.18
C TRP A 150 6.94 -2.43 -12.74
N VAL A 151 7.30 -1.15 -12.65
CA VAL A 151 8.56 -0.62 -13.20
C VAL A 151 9.66 -0.56 -12.14
N ILE A 152 9.30 -0.36 -10.86
CA ILE A 152 10.28 -0.28 -9.77
C ILE A 152 10.27 -1.56 -8.95
N GLY A 153 9.11 -1.93 -8.37
CA GLY A 153 9.02 -3.05 -7.44
C GLY A 153 9.38 -4.39 -8.06
N LEU A 154 8.77 -4.73 -9.19
CA LEU A 154 9.00 -6.03 -9.86
C LEU A 154 10.44 -6.19 -10.36
N PRO A 155 11.05 -5.24 -11.11
CA PRO A 155 12.41 -5.43 -11.61
C PRO A 155 13.44 -5.45 -10.47
N LEU A 156 13.24 -4.65 -9.42
CA LEU A 156 14.08 -4.67 -8.24
C LEU A 156 13.95 -6.00 -7.47
N GLY A 157 12.73 -6.53 -7.35
CA GLY A 157 12.48 -7.85 -6.77
C GLY A 157 13.13 -8.98 -7.55
N CYS A 158 13.00 -8.98 -8.89
CA CYS A 158 13.62 -9.99 -9.76
C CYS A 158 15.15 -9.91 -9.73
N THR A 159 15.72 -8.71 -9.81
CA THR A 159 17.19 -8.54 -9.82
C THR A 159 17.84 -8.98 -8.51
N LEU A 160 17.24 -8.65 -7.38
CA LEU A 160 17.72 -9.06 -6.05
C LEU A 160 17.39 -10.52 -5.73
N GLY A 161 16.18 -10.97 -6.10
CA GLY A 161 15.72 -12.33 -5.82
C GLY A 161 16.44 -13.39 -6.65
N PHE A 162 16.67 -13.14 -7.94
CA PHE A 162 17.41 -14.06 -8.82
C PHE A 162 18.92 -13.88 -8.77
N GLY A 163 19.41 -12.83 -8.10
CA GLY A 163 20.83 -12.57 -7.95
C GLY A 163 21.53 -12.11 -9.24
N TRP A 164 20.84 -11.33 -10.08
CA TRP A 164 21.44 -10.78 -11.30
C TRP A 164 22.46 -9.67 -11.04
N LEU A 165 22.40 -9.00 -9.88
CA LEU A 165 23.30 -7.91 -9.48
C LEU A 165 24.12 -8.21 -8.21
N ALA A 166 23.69 -9.18 -7.40
CA ALA A 166 24.26 -9.56 -6.10
C ALA A 166 24.00 -11.05 -5.84
N PRO A 167 24.57 -11.69 -4.80
CA PRO A 167 24.19 -13.06 -4.45
C PRO A 167 22.67 -13.19 -4.30
N PRO A 168 22.05 -14.29 -4.76
CA PRO A 168 20.60 -14.44 -4.76
C PRO A 168 20.06 -14.36 -3.33
N LEU A 169 19.24 -13.34 -3.08
CA LEU A 169 18.55 -13.14 -1.80
C LEU A 169 17.23 -13.92 -1.73
N GLU A 170 16.91 -14.70 -2.77
CA GLU A 170 15.71 -15.52 -2.88
C GLU A 170 14.45 -14.73 -2.50
N VAL A 171 13.68 -15.22 -1.53
CA VAL A 171 12.44 -14.64 -1.03
C VAL A 171 12.63 -13.21 -0.52
N TYR A 172 13.76 -12.95 0.15
CA TYR A 172 14.06 -11.63 0.72
C TYR A 172 14.20 -10.56 -0.37
N GLY A 173 14.79 -10.93 -1.51
CA GLY A 173 14.92 -10.03 -2.65
C GLY A 173 13.56 -9.56 -3.16
N PHE A 174 12.58 -10.47 -3.24
CA PHE A 174 11.21 -10.12 -3.63
C PHE A 174 10.52 -9.21 -2.60
N TRP A 175 10.69 -9.46 -1.30
CA TRP A 175 10.13 -8.60 -0.26
C TRP A 175 10.75 -7.19 -0.25
N ILE A 176 12.05 -7.07 -0.51
CA ILE A 176 12.71 -5.77 -0.68
C ILE A 176 12.15 -5.04 -1.91
N GLY A 177 11.96 -5.76 -3.04
CA GLY A 177 11.31 -5.22 -4.24
C GLY A 177 9.90 -4.71 -3.98
N LEU A 178 9.07 -5.51 -3.32
CA LEU A 178 7.71 -5.14 -2.92
C LEU A 178 7.72 -3.91 -2.00
N ALA A 179 8.57 -3.90 -0.97
CA ALA A 179 8.71 -2.77 -0.05
C ALA A 179 9.17 -1.49 -0.76
N ALA A 180 10.11 -1.59 -1.71
CA ALA A 180 10.54 -0.45 -2.51
C ALA A 180 9.42 0.08 -3.42
N GLY A 181 8.65 -0.81 -4.05
CA GLY A 181 7.51 -0.44 -4.88
C GLY A 181 6.43 0.30 -4.09
N VAL A 182 6.01 -0.26 -2.94
CA VAL A 182 5.02 0.38 -2.05
C VAL A 182 5.56 1.66 -1.42
N GLY A 183 6.82 1.66 -0.99
CA GLY A 183 7.48 2.85 -0.45
C GLY A 183 7.53 4.00 -1.46
N CYS A 184 7.93 3.72 -2.71
CA CYS A 184 7.94 4.71 -3.79
C CYS A 184 6.54 5.25 -4.07
N ALA A 185 5.55 4.37 -4.20
CA ALA A 185 4.17 4.78 -4.42
C ALA A 185 3.64 5.64 -3.26
N SER A 186 3.92 5.25 -2.01
CA SER A 186 3.53 5.97 -0.80
C SER A 186 4.06 7.40 -0.82
N ILE A 187 5.36 7.58 -1.10
CA ILE A 187 6.00 8.91 -1.19
C ILE A 187 5.38 9.74 -2.31
N LEU A 188 5.24 9.18 -3.52
CA LEU A 188 4.70 9.89 -4.68
C LEU A 188 3.23 10.30 -4.48
N LEU A 189 2.43 9.46 -3.84
CA LEU A 189 1.02 9.74 -3.53
C LEU A 189 0.88 10.78 -2.42
N CYS A 190 1.68 10.71 -1.37
CA CYS A 190 1.72 11.75 -0.34
C CYS A 190 2.15 13.09 -0.93
N TYR A 191 3.15 13.11 -1.82
CA TYR A 191 3.57 14.30 -2.54
C TYR A 191 2.44 14.87 -3.42
N ARG A 192 1.76 14.01 -4.19
CA ARG A 192 0.60 14.40 -5.01
C ARG A 192 -0.51 15.00 -4.16
N LEU A 193 -0.80 14.38 -3.02
CA LEU A 193 -1.80 14.87 -2.06
C LEU A 193 -1.42 16.24 -1.48
N PHE A 194 -0.16 16.42 -1.09
CA PHE A 194 0.31 17.70 -0.55
C PHE A 194 0.19 18.84 -1.57
N ARG A 195 0.55 18.56 -2.83
CA ARG A 195 0.38 19.52 -3.93
C ARG A 195 -1.09 19.81 -4.22
N LEU A 196 -1.91 18.78 -4.35
CA LEU A 196 -3.33 18.94 -4.68
C LEU A 196 -4.09 19.71 -3.60
N SER A 197 -3.88 19.34 -2.34
CA SER A 197 -4.51 20.01 -1.20
C SER A 197 -4.03 21.45 -0.98
N GLY A 198 -2.97 21.88 -1.65
CA GLY A 198 -2.43 23.24 -1.56
C GLY A 198 -2.75 24.12 -2.75
N ASP A 199 -3.35 23.57 -3.81
CA ASP A 199 -3.60 24.26 -5.08
C ASP A 199 -5.12 24.38 -5.34
N PRO A 200 -5.73 25.54 -5.03
CA PRO A 200 -7.15 25.77 -5.25
C PRO A 200 -7.56 25.67 -6.72
N VAL A 201 -6.66 25.97 -7.65
CA VAL A 201 -6.93 25.91 -9.10
C VAL A 201 -7.06 24.46 -9.53
N LEU A 202 -6.16 23.60 -9.05
CA LEU A 202 -6.23 22.16 -9.35
C LEU A 202 -7.50 21.53 -8.78
N ILE A 203 -7.89 21.89 -7.55
CA ILE A 203 -9.15 21.42 -6.93
C ILE A 203 -10.35 21.81 -7.81
N ARG A 204 -10.40 23.06 -8.28
CA ARG A 204 -11.47 23.55 -9.17
C ARG A 204 -11.48 22.86 -10.53
N SER A 205 -10.31 22.58 -11.11
CA SER A 205 -10.21 21.89 -12.39
C SER A 205 -10.80 20.48 -12.33
N LEU A 206 -10.57 19.76 -11.23
CA LEU A 206 -11.09 18.41 -11.02
C LEU A 206 -12.59 18.41 -10.70
N SER A 207 -13.11 19.46 -10.05
CA SER A 207 -14.55 19.62 -9.86
C SER A 207 -15.26 19.99 -11.16
N ALA A 208 -14.66 20.85 -12.00
CA ALA A 208 -15.24 21.28 -13.28
C ALA A 208 -15.32 20.15 -14.31
N THR A 209 -14.37 19.21 -14.32
CA THR A 209 -14.47 18.00 -15.16
C THR A 209 -15.59 17.04 -14.74
N ALA A 210 -16.19 17.22 -13.57
CA ALA A 210 -17.23 16.33 -13.03
C ALA A 210 -18.67 16.82 -13.28
N ASP A 211 -18.87 18.11 -13.54
CA ASP A 211 -20.15 18.69 -13.96
C ASP A 211 -20.01 19.16 -15.41
N PRO A 212 -20.46 18.38 -16.41
CA PRO A 212 -20.70 18.95 -17.72
C PRO A 212 -21.84 19.95 -17.55
N GLU A 213 -21.54 21.22 -17.76
CA GLU A 213 -22.51 22.30 -17.93
C GLU A 213 -23.69 21.78 -18.77
N PRO A 214 -24.96 21.96 -18.35
CA PRO A 214 -26.08 21.59 -19.21
C PRO A 214 -25.95 22.42 -20.48
N ALA A 215 -25.72 21.74 -21.61
CA ALA A 215 -25.61 22.39 -22.91
C ALA A 215 -26.82 23.31 -23.13
N PRO A 216 -26.61 24.54 -23.64
CA PRO A 216 -27.67 25.51 -23.87
C PRO A 216 -28.71 25.02 -24.89
#